data_AF-A0A915LVZ3-F1
#
_entry.id   AF-A0A915LVZ3-F1
#
_cell.length_a   1.000
_cell.length_b   1.000
_cell.length_c   1.000
_cell.angle_alpha   90.00
_cell.angle_beta   90.00
_cell.angle_gamma   90.00
#
_symmetry.space_group_name_H-M   'P 1'
#
loop_
_entity.id
_entity.type
_entity.pdbx_description
1 polymer ?
#
loop_
_entity_poly.entity_id
_entity_poly.type
_entity_poly.pdbx_seq_one_letter_code
_entity_poly.pdbx_strand_id
1 'polypeptide(L)'
;MTASTALQKAIELVTRATDEDKNKNYEEALRLYTGSYECQAERQKEIIRERMQEYMKRAEDLKDHIKKTSNNSKGGKRPVKEDDKDSSGDEEDGNKKFQKAINKAIVVEKPNVKWEDIAGLDGAKEALKEAVILPIKFPHLFKG
;
A
#
# COMPACT_ATOMS: atom_id res chain seq x y z
N MET A 1 6.88 -20.44 -8.90
CA MET A 1 6.36 -21.43 -9.88
C MET A 1 5.04 -22.10 -9.43
N THR A 2 4.56 -21.92 -8.20
CA THR A 2 3.39 -22.65 -7.63
C THR A 2 2.02 -22.05 -7.96
N ALA A 3 1.94 -20.75 -8.23
CA ALA A 3 0.67 -20.06 -8.50
C ALA A 3 -0.03 -20.50 -9.80
N SER A 4 0.74 -20.92 -10.81
CA SER A 4 0.20 -21.42 -12.10
C SER A 4 -0.53 -22.75 -11.90
N THR A 5 0.08 -23.70 -11.18
CA THR A 5 -0.47 -25.04 -10.96
C THR A 5 -1.78 -25.02 -10.17
N ALA A 6 -1.92 -24.11 -9.20
CA ALA A 6 -3.15 -23.97 -8.43
C ALA A 6 -4.31 -23.38 -9.24
N LEU A 7 -4.04 -22.46 -10.17
CA LEU A 7 -5.05 -21.90 -11.07
C LEU A 7 -5.51 -22.95 -12.08
N GLN A 8 -4.57 -23.68 -12.69
CA GLN A 8 -4.88 -24.78 -13.61
C GLN A 8 -5.76 -25.85 -12.94
N LYS A 9 -5.44 -26.26 -11.71
CA LYS A 9 -6.25 -27.23 -10.95
C LYS A 9 -7.66 -26.74 -10.66
N ALA A 10 -7.83 -25.46 -10.33
CA ALA A 10 -9.15 -24.89 -10.06
C ALA A 10 -10.01 -24.84 -11.33
N ILE A 11 -9.42 -24.48 -12.47
CA ILE A 11 -10.09 -24.51 -13.77
C ILE A 11 -10.50 -25.95 -14.13
N GLU A 12 -9.58 -26.90 -13.97
CA GLU A 12 -9.84 -28.32 -14.23
C GLU A 12 -10.99 -28.86 -13.36
N LEU A 13 -11.03 -28.53 -12.07
CA LEU A 13 -12.12 -28.88 -11.15
C LEU A 13 -13.47 -28.34 -11.61
N VAL A 14 -13.53 -27.07 -12.05
CA VAL A 14 -14.77 -26.44 -12.52
C VAL A 14 -15.22 -26.99 -13.87
N THR A 15 -14.29 -27.28 -14.78
CA THR A 15 -14.60 -27.94 -16.06
C THR A 15 -15.16 -29.34 -15.82
N ARG A 16 -14.57 -30.12 -14.91
CA ARG A 16 -15.07 -31.44 -14.56
C ARG A 16 -16.45 -31.38 -13.90
N ALA A 17 -16.68 -30.42 -13.00
CA ALA A 17 -17.98 -30.21 -12.38
C ALA A 17 -19.08 -29.88 -13.41
N THR A 18 -18.77 -29.06 -14.42
CA THR A 18 -19.73 -28.72 -15.48
C THR A 18 -20.02 -29.89 -16.42
N ASP A 19 -19.06 -30.78 -16.65
CA ASP A 19 -19.30 -31.99 -17.44
C ASP A 19 -20.14 -33.03 -16.68
N GLU A 20 -19.92 -33.21 -15.37
CA GLU A 20 -20.78 -34.07 -14.54
C GLU A 20 -22.21 -33.53 -14.41
N ASP A 21 -22.38 -32.20 -14.39
CA ASP A 21 -23.69 -31.54 -14.39
C ASP A 21 -24.47 -31.82 -15.69
N LYS A 22 -23.79 -31.72 -16.85
CA LYS A 22 -24.36 -32.10 -18.16
C LYS A 22 -24.73 -33.58 -18.22
N ASN A 23 -23.95 -34.44 -17.56
CA ASN A 23 -24.21 -35.87 -17.45
C ASN A 23 -25.32 -36.21 -16.43
N LYS A 24 -25.93 -35.20 -15.79
CA LYS A 24 -26.96 -35.32 -14.74
C LYS A 24 -26.48 -36.03 -13.46
N ASN A 25 -25.17 -36.11 -13.26
CA ASN A 25 -24.56 -36.60 -12.03
C ASN A 25 -24.43 -35.46 -11.01
N TYR A 26 -25.58 -35.00 -10.52
CA TYR A 26 -25.65 -33.80 -9.67
C TYR A 26 -24.93 -33.96 -8.33
N GLU A 27 -24.86 -35.18 -7.78
CA GLU A 27 -24.19 -35.45 -6.50
C GLU A 27 -22.68 -35.21 -6.60
N GLU A 28 -22.06 -35.71 -7.67
CA GLU A 28 -20.63 -35.52 -7.90
C GLU A 28 -20.31 -34.11 -8.38
N ALA A 29 -21.18 -33.49 -9.19
CA ALA A 29 -21.06 -32.08 -9.58
C ALA A 29 -21.05 -31.16 -8.35
N LEU A 30 -21.97 -31.36 -7.39
CA LEU A 30 -22.03 -30.59 -6.15
C LEU A 30 -20.75 -30.73 -5.30
N ARG A 31 -20.21 -31.96 -5.21
CA ARG A 31 -18.95 -32.22 -4.50
C ARG A 31 -17.78 -31.44 -5.11
N LEU A 32 -17.68 -31.47 -6.44
CA LEU A 32 -16.62 -30.78 -7.18
C LEU A 32 -16.75 -29.25 -7.10
N TYR A 33 -17.96 -28.71 -7.16
CA TYR A 33 -18.20 -27.27 -6.94
C TYR A 33 -17.80 -26.84 -5.54
N THR A 34 -18.17 -27.61 -4.52
CA THR A 34 -17.80 -27.32 -3.11
C THR A 34 -16.28 -27.32 -2.93
N GLY A 35 -15.59 -28.32 -3.48
CA GLY A 35 -14.12 -28.39 -3.44
C GLY A 35 -13.43 -27.26 -4.22
N SER A 36 -14.01 -26.78 -5.32
CA SER A 36 -13.50 -25.63 -6.06
C SER A 36 -13.56 -24.33 -5.24
N TYR A 37 -14.63 -24.17 -4.45
CA TYR A 37 -14.83 -23.03 -3.56
C TYR A 37 -13.85 -23.06 -2.38
N GLU A 38 -13.61 -24.23 -1.79
CA GLU A 38 -12.61 -24.40 -0.73
C GLU A 38 -11.19 -24.10 -1.23
N CYS A 39 -10.85 -24.52 -2.46
CA CYS A 39 -9.58 -24.16 -3.10
C CYS A 39 -9.41 -22.63 -3.26
N GLN A 40 -10.49 -21.91 -3.57
CA GLN A 40 -10.47 -20.45 -3.64
C GLN A 40 -10.24 -19.82 -2.26
N ALA A 41 -10.87 -20.36 -1.22
CA ALA A 41 -10.69 -19.92 0.16
C ALA A 41 -9.26 -20.15 0.67
N GLU A 42 -8.65 -21.30 0.38
CA GLU A 42 -7.25 -21.60 0.75
C GLU A 42 -6.26 -20.66 0.06
N ARG A 43 -6.48 -20.32 -1.22
CA ARG A 43 -5.66 -19.30 -1.92
C ARG A 43 -5.70 -17.95 -1.21
N GLN A 44 -6.87 -17.50 -0.76
CA GLN A 44 -6.98 -16.24 -0.04
C GLN A 44 -6.26 -16.29 1.31
N LYS A 45 -6.31 -17.42 2.03
CA LYS A 45 -5.55 -17.63 3.26
C LYS A 45 -4.04 -17.55 3.03
N GLU A 46 -3.55 -18.10 1.91
CA GLU A 46 -2.12 -18.06 1.56
C GLU A 46 -1.65 -16.61 1.34
N ILE A 47 -2.42 -15.81 0.60
CA ILE A 47 -2.13 -14.38 0.38
C ILE A 47 -2.11 -13.62 1.72
N ILE A 48 -3.08 -13.87 2.60
CA ILE A 48 -3.14 -13.24 3.92
C ILE A 48 -1.94 -13.65 4.77
N ARG A 49 -1.53 -14.93 4.75
CA ARG A 49 -0.33 -15.40 5.45
C ARG A 49 0.93 -14.72 4.94
N GLU A 50 1.09 -14.60 3.62
CA GLU A 50 2.25 -13.94 3.01
C GLU A 50 2.35 -12.47 3.44
N ARG A 51 1.22 -11.74 3.38
CA ARG A 51 1.14 -10.36 3.89
C ARG A 51 1.43 -10.27 5.39
N MET A 52 0.93 -11.23 6.17
CA MET A 52 1.19 -11.25 7.60
C MET A 52 2.67 -11.48 7.91
N GLN A 53 3.37 -12.31 7.13
CA GLN A 53 4.82 -12.47 7.25
C GLN A 53 5.59 -11.19 6.87
N GLU A 54 5.16 -10.48 5.84
CA GLU A 54 5.72 -9.20 5.44
C GLU A 54 5.61 -8.16 6.58
N TYR A 55 4.43 -8.04 7.18
CA TYR A 55 4.22 -7.15 8.33
C TYR A 55 5.02 -7.55 9.56
N MET A 56 5.18 -8.86 9.83
CA MET A 56 5.99 -9.34 10.94
C MET A 56 7.48 -8.99 10.76
N LYS A 57 8.04 -9.20 9.57
CA LYS A 57 9.43 -8.80 9.26
C LYS A 57 9.64 -7.29 9.43
N ARG A 58 8.71 -6.48 8.92
CA ARG A 58 8.76 -5.03 9.07
C ARG A 58 8.75 -4.61 10.55
N ALA A 59 7.96 -5.29 11.38
CA ALA A 59 7.89 -5.04 12.81
C ALA A 59 9.21 -5.40 13.53
N GLU A 60 9.90 -6.46 13.11
CA GLU A 60 11.23 -6.82 13.61
C GLU A 60 12.28 -5.77 13.26
N ASP A 61 12.33 -5.33 11.99
CA ASP A 61 13.26 -4.27 11.55
C ASP A 61 13.06 -2.96 12.32
N LEU A 62 11.79 -2.57 12.54
CA LEU A 62 11.43 -1.40 13.33
C LEU A 62 11.91 -1.52 14.78
N LYS A 63 11.74 -2.70 15.38
CA LYS A 63 12.22 -2.98 16.74
C LYS A 63 13.75 -2.85 16.84
N ASP A 64 14.48 -3.33 15.85
CA ASP A 64 15.94 -3.22 15.80
C ASP A 64 16.40 -1.78 15.58
N HIS A 65 15.70 -1.02 14.75
CA HIS A 65 15.95 0.42 14.57
C HIS A 65 15.72 1.20 15.88
N ILE A 66 14.65 0.92 16.60
CA ILE A 66 14.38 1.53 17.91
C ILE A 66 15.46 1.15 18.93
N LYS A 67 15.86 -0.13 18.99
CA LYS A 67 16.92 -0.62 19.88
C LYS A 67 18.28 0.01 19.57
N LYS A 68 18.63 0.13 18.28
CA LYS A 68 19.88 0.76 17.81
C LYS A 68 19.89 2.26 18.09
N THR A 69 18.76 2.94 17.91
CA THR A 69 18.58 4.36 18.23
C THR A 69 18.65 4.61 19.75
N SER A 70 18.08 3.71 20.56
CA SER A 70 18.14 3.76 22.03
C SER A 70 19.56 3.56 22.58
N ASN A 71 20.35 2.67 21.98
CA ASN A 71 21.75 2.49 22.37
C ASN A 71 22.64 3.68 21.96
N ASN A 72 22.26 4.44 20.92
CA ASN A 72 23.02 5.61 20.44
C ASN A 72 22.73 6.90 21.25
N SER A 73 21.75 6.89 22.15
CA SER A 73 21.34 8.06 22.95
C SER A 73 21.90 8.08 24.38
N LYS A 74 22.84 7.19 24.72
CA LYS A 74 23.60 7.20 26.01
C LYS A 74 24.95 7.92 25.94
N GLY A 75 25.06 8.99 25.16
CA GLY A 75 26.28 9.81 25.12
C GLY A 75 26.03 11.19 24.52
N GLY A 76 25.71 12.17 25.35
CA GLY A 76 25.66 13.57 24.90
C GLY A 76 24.71 14.46 25.70
N LYS A 77 25.10 14.82 26.93
CA LYS A 77 24.47 15.90 27.69
C LYS A 77 25.19 17.20 27.33
N ARG A 78 24.52 18.15 26.67
CA ARG A 78 24.85 19.59 26.77
C ARG A 78 23.56 20.42 26.77
N PRO A 79 23.42 21.41 27.67
CA PRO A 79 22.27 22.30 27.74
C PRO A 79 22.42 23.40 26.70
N VAL A 80 21.33 23.75 26.00
CA VAL A 80 21.26 24.99 25.23
C VAL A 80 20.17 25.85 25.86
N LYS A 81 20.62 27.05 26.22
CA LYS A 81 19.86 28.15 26.82
C LYS A 81 18.70 28.59 25.94
N GLU A 82 17.63 28.93 26.62
CA GLU A 82 16.59 29.85 26.16
C GLU A 82 17.21 31.23 25.89
N ASP A 83 16.85 31.82 24.75
CA ASP A 83 16.89 33.27 24.55
C ASP A 83 15.65 33.65 23.73
N ASP A 84 14.62 34.11 24.45
CA ASP A 84 13.50 34.90 23.95
C ASP A 84 14.04 36.24 23.43
N LYS A 85 13.79 36.57 22.15
CA LYS A 85 13.54 37.95 21.76
C LYS A 85 12.76 38.08 20.45
N ASP A 86 11.56 38.61 20.62
CA ASP A 86 10.54 38.98 19.66
C ASP A 86 10.97 40.14 18.72
N SER A 87 10.36 40.07 17.53
CA SER A 87 9.79 41.17 16.73
C SER A 87 10.53 41.79 15.55
N SER A 88 9.80 41.73 14.43
CA SER A 88 9.48 42.82 13.50
C SER A 88 10.15 42.80 12.12
N GLY A 89 9.40 42.26 11.14
CA GLY A 89 9.09 42.98 9.91
C GLY A 89 9.83 42.56 8.65
N ASP A 90 9.36 41.53 7.93
CA ASP A 90 9.16 41.54 6.45
C ASP A 90 8.51 40.23 5.88
N GLU A 91 7.54 39.65 6.59
CA GLU A 91 7.01 38.31 6.25
C GLU A 91 6.07 38.26 5.03
N GLU A 92 5.74 39.41 4.43
CA GLU A 92 4.82 39.43 3.29
C GLU A 92 5.48 39.12 1.94
N ASP A 93 6.75 39.44 1.75
CA ASP A 93 7.42 39.29 0.45
C ASP A 93 7.88 37.84 0.21
N GLY A 94 8.34 37.15 1.25
CA GLY A 94 8.74 35.75 1.19
C GLY A 94 7.58 34.83 0.83
N ASN A 95 6.42 35.02 1.44
CA ASN A 95 5.23 34.22 1.17
C ASN A 95 4.68 34.49 -0.24
N LYS A 96 4.67 35.75 -0.70
CA LYS A 96 4.26 36.10 -2.07
C LYS A 96 5.22 35.53 -3.12
N LYS A 97 6.54 35.55 -2.87
CA LYS A 97 7.55 34.91 -3.72
C LYS A 97 7.37 33.38 -3.79
N PHE A 98 7.10 32.75 -2.65
CA PHE A 98 6.84 31.31 -2.56
C PHE A 98 5.55 30.92 -3.29
N GLN A 99 4.45 31.65 -3.05
CA GLN A 99 3.17 31.49 -3.76
C GLN A 99 3.35 31.67 -5.28
N LYS A 100 4.13 32.67 -5.71
CA LYS A 100 4.42 32.93 -7.12
C LYS A 100 5.30 31.84 -7.75
N ALA A 101 6.25 31.29 -7.00
CA ALA A 101 7.07 30.15 -7.44
C ALA A 101 6.23 28.88 -7.60
N ILE A 102 5.31 28.61 -6.66
CA ILE A 102 4.37 27.49 -6.75
C ILE A 102 3.44 27.65 -7.96
N ASN A 103 2.81 28.81 -8.12
CA ASN A 103 1.90 29.06 -9.25
C ASN A 103 2.60 29.00 -10.62
N LYS A 104 3.91 29.28 -10.68
CA LYS A 104 4.71 29.14 -11.89
C LYS A 104 5.12 27.69 -12.17
N ALA A 105 5.25 26.85 -11.13
CA ALA A 105 5.54 25.42 -11.25
C ALA A 105 4.29 24.59 -11.57
N ILE A 106 3.09 25.13 -11.28
CA ILE A 106 1.82 24.52 -11.65
C ILE A 106 1.56 24.79 -13.14
N VAL A 107 1.83 23.78 -13.97
CA VAL A 107 1.42 23.77 -15.38
C VAL A 107 -0.11 23.60 -15.44
N VAL A 108 -0.80 24.60 -16.01
CA VAL A 108 -2.28 24.69 -16.03
C VAL A 108 -2.92 23.81 -17.10
N GLU A 109 -2.16 23.41 -18.13
CA GLU A 109 -2.62 22.38 -19.06
C GLU A 109 -2.49 21.01 -18.41
N LYS A 110 -3.57 20.24 -18.46
CA LYS A 110 -3.68 18.88 -17.92
C LYS A 110 -2.60 18.02 -18.61
N PRO A 111 -1.43 17.79 -17.99
CA PRO A 111 -0.39 17.03 -18.65
C PRO A 111 -0.92 15.60 -18.75
N ASN A 112 -0.95 15.03 -19.94
CA ASN A 112 -1.32 13.62 -20.11
C ASN A 112 -0.12 12.72 -19.73
N VAL A 113 0.44 12.99 -18.54
CA VAL A 113 1.67 12.39 -18.01
C VAL A 113 1.26 11.21 -17.15
N LYS A 114 1.83 10.05 -17.44
CA LYS A 114 1.56 8.82 -16.69
C LYS A 114 2.57 8.68 -15.55
N TRP A 115 2.24 7.84 -14.57
CA TRP A 115 3.13 7.62 -13.41
C TRP A 115 4.46 6.97 -13.80
N GLU A 116 4.48 6.27 -14.93
CA GLU A 116 5.64 5.63 -15.53
C GLU A 116 6.58 6.63 -16.22
N ASP A 117 6.08 7.81 -16.59
CA ASP A 117 6.87 8.85 -17.29
C ASP A 117 7.70 9.71 -16.32
N ILE A 118 7.50 9.55 -15.01
CA ILE A 118 8.21 10.29 -13.97
C ILE A 118 9.36 9.42 -13.47
N ALA A 119 10.61 9.79 -13.75
CA ALA A 119 11.77 9.05 -13.26
C ALA A 119 12.06 9.39 -11.77
N GLY A 120 12.24 8.35 -10.94
CA GLY A 120 12.49 8.50 -9.50
C GLY A 120 11.25 8.91 -8.70
N LEU A 121 11.44 9.13 -7.39
CA LEU A 121 10.42 9.57 -6.41
C LEU A 121 9.35 8.52 -6.03
N ASP A 122 9.68 7.23 -6.01
CA ASP A 122 8.70 6.17 -5.71
C ASP A 122 7.98 6.35 -4.38
N GLY A 123 8.69 6.75 -3.32
CA GLY A 123 8.08 7.03 -2.02
C GLY A 123 7.08 8.19 -2.03
N ALA A 124 7.33 9.24 -2.83
CA ALA A 124 6.40 10.36 -2.97
C ALA A 124 5.17 9.97 -3.82
N LYS A 125 5.36 9.13 -4.84
CA LYS A 125 4.27 8.59 -5.66
C LYS A 125 3.34 7.70 -4.83
N GLU A 126 3.90 6.87 -3.95
CA GLU A 126 3.14 6.01 -3.05
C GLU A 126 2.37 6.83 -2.02
N ALA A 127 3.02 7.79 -1.36
CA ALA A 127 2.35 8.69 -0.41
C ALA A 127 1.17 9.47 -1.05
N LEU A 128 1.31 9.95 -2.29
CA LEU A 128 0.22 10.60 -3.01
C LEU A 128 -0.92 9.65 -3.37
N LYS A 129 -0.61 8.40 -3.76
CA LYS A 129 -1.61 7.36 -4.00
C LYS A 129 -2.39 7.04 -2.73
N GLU A 130 -1.72 6.95 -1.59
CA GLU A 130 -2.35 6.68 -0.30
C GLU A 130 -3.17 7.84 0.23
N ALA A 131 -2.66 9.07 0.13
CA ALA A 131 -3.32 10.24 0.69
C ALA A 131 -4.50 10.74 -0.16
N VAL A 132 -4.44 10.57 -1.49
CA VAL A 132 -5.44 11.15 -2.41
C VAL A 132 -6.27 10.09 -3.12
N ILE A 133 -5.64 9.03 -3.65
CA ILE A 133 -6.33 8.05 -4.51
C ILE A 133 -7.07 7.00 -3.67
N LEU A 134 -6.45 6.47 -2.62
CA LEU A 134 -7.03 5.44 -1.76
C LEU A 134 -8.33 5.87 -1.06
N PRO A 135 -8.44 7.10 -0.50
CA PRO A 135 -9.69 7.57 0.10
C PRO A 135 -10.84 7.69 -0.91
N ILE A 136 -10.53 8.06 -2.16
CA ILE A 136 -11.53 8.15 -3.24
C ILE A 136 -11.94 6.76 -3.71
N LYS A 137 -10.99 5.82 -3.80
CA LYS A 137 -11.24 4.45 -4.27
C LYS A 137 -11.90 3.56 -3.22
N PHE A 138 -11.60 3.78 -1.94
CA PHE A 138 -12.12 3.03 -0.81
C PHE A 138 -12.70 3.95 0.27
N PRO A 139 -13.76 4.71 -0.03
CA PRO A 139 -14.29 5.73 0.89
C PRO A 139 -14.84 5.15 2.19
N HIS A 140 -15.13 3.85 2.26
CA HIS A 140 -15.59 3.17 3.47
C HIS A 140 -14.46 2.86 4.48
N LEU A 141 -13.19 2.81 4.04
CA LEU A 141 -12.03 2.58 4.91
C LEU A 141 -11.48 3.89 5.54
N PHE A 142 -11.93 5.04 5.04
CA PHE A 142 -11.42 6.36 5.42
C PHE A 142 -12.52 7.30 5.95
N LYS A 143 -13.68 6.75 6.34
CA LYS A 143 -14.70 7.48 7.11
C LYS A 143 -14.38 7.34 8.60
N GLY A 144 -14.06 8.46 9.24
CA GLY A 144 -14.05 8.60 10.69
C GLY A 144 -15.46 8.72 11.25
#